data_AF-A0A1Y5T3E1-F1
#
_entry.id   AF-A0A1Y5T3E1-F1
#
_cell.length_a   1.000
_cell.length_b   1.000
_cell.length_c   1.000
_cell.angle_alpha   90.00
_cell.angle_beta   90.00
_cell.angle_gamma   90.00
#
_symmetry.space_group_name_H-M   'P 1'
#
loop_
_entity.id
_entity.type
_entity.pdbx_description
1 polymer ?
#
loop_
_entity_poly.entity_id
_entity_poly.type
_entity_poly.pdbx_seq_one_letter_code
_entity_poly.pdbx_strand_id
1 'polypeptide(L)'
;MPEDLSLAMPAPQTSSLLDRVIANIRHAWRGDGDGSIADRLKPDLPDADLAALRRQIDACLEGPGGEVSARLRAADLARGYLRLNDQGRRRFLLHLAERYDIRERDLNAAVTTYSIADSGPAKHAARAALAEALVSPRVKLLTQFNGVEYGVRFLIELRADLRRFRKEDPELADLDRDLHKLLAAWFDVGFLELQKITWRSPATLLEKLIDYEAVHAIGSWDDLKHRLRGDRCCYAFFHPVMPEEPLIFVEVALVDGIAGNVQKLLDPALPEMDSEQADTAIFYSISNCQPGLAGVSFGNFLIKRVVDRLRRDLPNARTFSTLSPIPGFARWLRSELETRGEAALNGGEHSEIKALSGNDDAATGLLALLERPDWYKDTEVTEAIRECMIRLCGRYLCSTGDKGRALDRVAHFHLANGARVERINWLADTSQRGRNDSFCMMVNYLYEHREIESNHEAYHGEGRIMTSPPVRRLAKGK
;
A
#
# COMPACT_ATOMS: atom_id res chain seq x y z
N MET A 1 19.89 -37.70 43.38
CA MET A 1 18.66 -37.48 42.59
C MET A 1 17.79 -36.48 43.32
N PRO A 2 17.65 -35.28 42.77
CA PRO A 2 16.37 -34.60 42.78
C PRO A 2 15.93 -34.28 41.34
N GLU A 3 14.64 -34.39 41.12
CA GLU A 3 13.93 -34.29 39.85
C GLU A 3 13.96 -32.86 39.30
N ASP A 4 14.25 -32.77 38.01
CA ASP A 4 14.27 -31.55 37.21
C ASP A 4 12.83 -31.22 36.78
N LEU A 5 12.20 -30.26 37.48
CA LEU A 5 10.90 -29.68 37.11
C LEU A 5 11.10 -28.63 36.01
N SER A 6 11.41 -29.08 34.80
CA SER A 6 11.32 -28.22 33.61
C SER A 6 9.85 -28.04 33.21
N LEU A 7 9.16 -27.11 33.86
CA LEU A 7 7.90 -26.56 33.34
C LEU A 7 8.25 -25.77 32.06
N ALA A 8 8.09 -26.44 30.91
CA ALA A 8 8.09 -25.77 29.63
C ALA A 8 6.97 -24.71 29.64
N MET A 9 7.36 -23.45 29.77
CA MET A 9 6.44 -22.34 29.55
C MET A 9 5.96 -22.42 28.10
N PRO A 10 4.64 -22.43 27.84
CA PRO A 10 4.14 -22.35 26.48
C PRO A 10 4.63 -21.04 25.86
N ALA A 11 5.10 -21.10 24.62
CA ALA A 11 5.44 -19.92 23.84
C ALA A 11 4.26 -18.93 23.88
N PRO A 12 4.51 -17.62 24.09
CA PRO A 12 3.43 -16.64 24.08
C PRO A 12 2.73 -16.72 22.73
N GLN A 13 1.45 -17.07 22.74
CA GLN A 13 0.59 -16.89 21.58
C GLN A 13 0.50 -15.38 21.34
N THR A 14 1.35 -14.86 20.47
CA THR A 14 1.28 -13.48 20.02
C THR A 14 0.00 -13.36 19.19
N SER A 15 -1.11 -13.01 19.84
CA SER A 15 -2.28 -12.45 19.18
C SER A 15 -1.77 -11.37 18.24
N SER A 16 -2.07 -11.45 16.94
CA SER A 16 -1.64 -10.43 15.99
C SER A 16 -2.17 -9.05 16.44
N LEU A 17 -1.48 -7.94 16.13
CA LEU A 17 -2.01 -6.61 16.45
C LEU A 17 -3.41 -6.40 15.85
N LEU A 18 -3.72 -7.07 14.73
CA LEU A 18 -5.06 -7.13 14.15
C LEU A 18 -6.08 -7.78 15.09
N ASP A 19 -5.72 -8.87 15.78
CA ASP A 19 -6.58 -9.50 16.79
C ASP A 19 -6.84 -8.57 17.97
N ARG A 20 -5.84 -7.80 18.40
CA ARG A 20 -5.99 -6.79 19.47
C ARG A 20 -6.87 -5.62 19.02
N VAL A 21 -6.71 -5.15 17.79
CA VAL A 21 -7.56 -4.10 17.21
C VAL A 21 -9.00 -4.58 17.09
N ILE A 22 -9.23 -5.80 16.59
CA ILE A 22 -10.55 -6.43 16.53
C ILE A 22 -11.12 -6.58 17.94
N ALA A 23 -10.31 -6.95 18.94
CA ALA A 23 -10.74 -7.02 20.33
C ALA A 23 -11.17 -5.65 20.88
N ASN A 24 -10.45 -4.57 20.56
CA ASN A 24 -10.81 -3.21 20.95
C ASN A 24 -12.13 -2.75 20.31
N ILE A 25 -12.33 -3.04 19.01
CA ILE A 25 -13.60 -2.76 18.33
C ILE A 25 -14.75 -3.54 18.98
N ARG A 26 -14.54 -4.84 19.24
CA ARG A 26 -15.52 -5.68 19.94
C ARG A 26 -15.83 -5.16 21.34
N HIS A 27 -14.83 -4.63 22.06
CA HIS A 27 -14.98 -4.07 23.40
C HIS A 27 -15.78 -2.77 23.37
N ALA A 28 -15.44 -1.83 22.48
CA ALA A 28 -16.11 -0.55 22.32
C ALA A 28 -17.60 -0.72 22.00
N TRP A 29 -17.94 -1.77 21.27
CA TRP A 29 -19.32 -2.05 20.89
C TRP A 29 -20.06 -2.95 21.88
N ARG A 30 -19.57 -3.26 23.08
CA ARG A 30 -20.36 -4.04 24.05
C ARG A 30 -21.69 -3.34 24.33
N GLY A 31 -22.79 -4.00 23.98
CA GLY A 31 -24.15 -3.52 24.25
C GLY A 31 -24.88 -4.53 25.12
N ASP A 32 -25.47 -4.07 26.22
CA ASP A 32 -26.29 -4.85 27.16
C ASP A 32 -27.72 -5.06 26.61
N GLY A 33 -27.84 -5.57 25.39
CA GLY A 33 -29.12 -5.77 24.72
C GLY A 33 -29.40 -7.25 24.47
N ASP A 34 -30.41 -7.80 25.13
CA ASP A 34 -30.99 -9.09 24.77
C ASP A 34 -31.48 -9.03 23.31
N GLY A 35 -30.96 -9.91 22.43
CA GLY A 35 -31.38 -10.01 21.03
C GLY A 35 -30.49 -9.37 19.96
N SER A 36 -29.22 -9.07 20.26
CA SER A 36 -28.20 -8.67 19.26
C SER A 36 -28.09 -9.68 18.11
N ILE A 37 -27.91 -9.21 16.86
CA ILE A 37 -27.60 -10.09 15.72
C ILE A 37 -26.30 -10.86 15.96
N ALA A 38 -25.34 -10.25 16.67
CA ALA A 38 -24.02 -10.82 16.89
C ALA A 38 -24.04 -12.08 17.77
N ASP A 39 -25.05 -12.23 18.63
CA ASP A 39 -25.25 -13.44 19.44
C ASP A 39 -26.03 -14.53 18.69
N ARG A 40 -26.68 -14.19 17.57
CA ARG A 40 -27.54 -15.10 16.80
C ARG A 40 -26.82 -15.77 15.62
N LEU A 41 -25.81 -15.11 15.05
CA LEU A 41 -25.07 -15.65 13.90
C LEU A 41 -24.07 -16.72 14.34
N LYS A 42 -24.14 -17.90 13.73
CA LYS A 42 -23.10 -18.92 13.90
C LYS A 42 -21.83 -18.51 13.14
N PRO A 43 -20.63 -18.97 13.58
CA PRO A 43 -19.36 -18.52 13.02
C PRO A 43 -19.23 -18.66 11.49
N ASP A 44 -19.81 -19.71 10.91
CA ASP A 44 -19.78 -20.06 9.48
C ASP A 44 -20.97 -19.48 8.67
N LEU A 45 -21.87 -18.76 9.34
CA LEU A 45 -23.03 -18.06 8.78
C LEU A 45 -23.95 -18.95 7.91
N PRO A 46 -24.46 -20.12 8.36
CA PRO A 46 -25.29 -21.05 7.57
C PRO A 46 -26.51 -20.37 6.94
N ASP A 47 -27.11 -20.99 5.91
CA ASP A 47 -28.23 -20.38 5.16
C ASP A 47 -29.42 -19.99 6.04
N ALA A 48 -29.64 -20.72 7.13
CA ALA A 48 -30.64 -20.41 8.15
C ALA A 48 -30.44 -19.01 8.78
N ASP A 49 -29.19 -18.59 8.93
CA ASP A 49 -28.81 -17.32 9.58
C ASP A 49 -28.85 -16.15 8.59
N LEU A 50 -28.75 -16.41 7.28
CA LEU A 50 -28.86 -15.38 6.23
C LEU A 50 -30.21 -14.65 6.28
N ALA A 51 -31.29 -15.31 6.69
CA ALA A 51 -32.59 -14.67 6.87
C ALA A 51 -32.57 -13.62 8.01
N ALA A 52 -31.87 -13.92 9.10
CA ALA A 52 -31.71 -12.97 10.20
C ALA A 52 -30.78 -11.81 9.80
N LEU A 53 -29.68 -12.11 9.09
CA LEU A 53 -28.77 -11.11 8.56
C LEU A 53 -29.48 -10.12 7.62
N ARG A 54 -30.30 -10.62 6.68
CA ARG A 54 -31.09 -9.79 5.76
C ARG A 54 -31.98 -8.81 6.50
N ARG A 55 -32.79 -9.31 7.45
CA ARG A 55 -33.66 -8.45 8.27
C ARG A 55 -32.88 -7.34 8.98
N GLN A 56 -31.68 -7.64 9.47
CA GLN A 56 -30.84 -6.64 10.12
C GLN A 56 -30.31 -5.60 9.14
N ILE A 57 -29.83 -6.01 7.97
CA ILE A 57 -29.34 -5.08 6.93
C ILE A 57 -30.50 -4.21 6.42
N ASP A 58 -31.65 -4.80 6.14
CA ASP A 58 -32.85 -4.10 5.69
C ASP A 58 -33.29 -3.06 6.73
N ALA A 59 -33.28 -3.42 8.03
CA ALA A 59 -33.56 -2.47 9.11
C ALA A 59 -32.49 -1.36 9.24
N CYS A 60 -31.23 -1.59 8.84
CA CYS A 60 -30.24 -0.51 8.75
C CYS A 60 -30.60 0.46 7.62
N LEU A 61 -31.01 -0.07 6.47
CA LEU A 61 -31.32 0.71 5.26
C LEU A 61 -32.63 1.49 5.36
N GLU A 62 -33.67 0.91 5.98
CA GLU A 62 -34.97 1.55 6.16
C GLU A 62 -34.94 2.68 7.22
N GLY A 63 -33.95 2.66 8.11
CA GLY A 63 -33.76 3.70 9.12
C GLY A 63 -34.89 3.92 10.15
N PRO A 64 -35.68 2.91 10.60
CA PRO A 64 -36.69 3.12 11.61
C PRO A 64 -36.07 3.67 12.91
N GLY A 65 -36.67 4.71 13.47
CA GLY A 65 -36.21 5.36 14.71
C GLY A 65 -35.07 6.37 14.54
N GLY A 66 -34.79 6.83 13.31
CA GLY A 66 -33.85 7.93 13.04
C GLY A 66 -32.37 7.54 13.08
N GLU A 67 -31.48 8.54 12.95
CA GLU A 67 -30.03 8.34 12.78
C GLU A 67 -29.35 7.59 13.94
N VAL A 68 -29.75 7.87 15.19
CA VAL A 68 -29.15 7.24 16.37
C VAL A 68 -29.42 5.72 16.34
N SER A 69 -30.65 5.33 16.02
CA SER A 69 -31.05 3.93 15.91
C SER A 69 -30.34 3.23 14.74
N ALA A 70 -30.11 3.93 13.63
CA ALA A 70 -29.36 3.39 12.49
C ALA A 70 -27.89 3.10 12.87
N ARG A 71 -27.23 4.02 13.61
CA ARG A 71 -25.84 3.83 14.08
C ARG A 71 -25.71 2.62 15.02
N LEU A 72 -26.66 2.44 15.94
CA LEU A 72 -26.67 1.28 16.84
C LEU A 72 -26.84 -0.04 16.09
N ARG A 73 -27.70 -0.08 15.06
CA ARG A 73 -27.88 -1.27 14.22
C ARG A 73 -26.66 -1.57 13.36
N ALA A 74 -26.01 -0.54 12.80
CA ALA A 74 -24.76 -0.70 12.07
C ALA A 74 -23.65 -1.25 12.98
N ALA A 75 -23.48 -0.70 14.19
CA ALA A 75 -22.55 -1.23 15.18
C ALA A 75 -22.83 -2.71 15.50
N ASP A 76 -24.11 -3.08 15.67
CA ASP A 76 -24.52 -4.47 15.90
C ASP A 76 -24.19 -5.39 14.72
N LEU A 77 -24.39 -4.92 13.49
CA LEU A 77 -24.03 -5.65 12.29
C LEU A 77 -22.52 -5.91 12.20
N ALA A 78 -21.71 -4.90 12.51
CA ALA A 78 -20.25 -5.06 12.50
C ALA A 78 -19.75 -5.95 13.64
N ARG A 79 -20.38 -5.92 14.83
CA ARG A 79 -20.13 -6.92 15.87
C ARG A 79 -20.39 -8.34 15.37
N GLY A 80 -21.52 -8.54 14.68
CA GLY A 80 -21.86 -9.82 14.08
C GLY A 80 -20.79 -10.29 13.11
N TYR A 81 -20.40 -9.43 12.17
CA TYR A 81 -19.31 -9.71 11.21
C TYR A 81 -18.01 -10.12 11.90
N LEU A 82 -17.58 -9.36 12.91
CA LEU A 82 -16.30 -9.60 13.59
C LEU A 82 -16.27 -10.93 14.34
N ARG A 83 -17.41 -11.53 14.69
CA ARG A 83 -17.50 -12.85 15.32
C ARG A 83 -17.51 -14.02 14.34
N LEU A 84 -17.71 -13.75 13.05
CA LEU A 84 -17.65 -14.77 12.01
C LEU A 84 -16.22 -15.27 11.81
N ASN A 85 -16.11 -16.55 11.46
CA ASN A 85 -14.88 -17.13 10.92
C ASN A 85 -14.72 -16.76 9.43
N ASP A 86 -13.61 -17.16 8.81
CA ASP A 86 -13.32 -16.80 7.41
C ASP A 86 -14.44 -17.24 6.44
N GLN A 87 -15.02 -18.43 6.64
CA GLN A 87 -16.15 -18.91 5.83
C GLN A 87 -17.39 -18.00 5.99
N GLY A 88 -17.73 -17.65 7.23
CA GLY A 88 -18.86 -16.78 7.52
C GLY A 88 -18.65 -15.36 6.97
N ARG A 89 -17.43 -14.80 7.11
CA ARG A 89 -17.07 -13.49 6.56
C ARG A 89 -17.15 -13.44 5.05
N ARG A 90 -16.63 -14.46 4.37
CA ARG A 90 -16.76 -14.61 2.91
C ARG A 90 -18.22 -14.63 2.48
N ARG A 91 -19.05 -15.42 3.16
CA ARG A 91 -20.49 -15.52 2.86
C ARG A 91 -21.26 -14.24 3.15
N PHE A 92 -20.91 -13.51 4.21
CA PHE A 92 -21.46 -12.18 4.49
C PHE A 92 -21.18 -11.21 3.34
N LEU A 93 -19.93 -11.17 2.87
CA LEU A 93 -19.51 -10.27 1.80
C LEU A 93 -20.16 -10.60 0.45
N LEU A 94 -20.22 -11.89 0.09
CA LEU A 94 -20.94 -12.36 -1.10
C LEU A 94 -22.42 -11.97 -1.03
N HIS A 95 -23.04 -12.17 0.13
CA HIS A 95 -24.44 -11.78 0.34
C HIS A 95 -24.65 -10.28 0.14
N LEU A 96 -23.75 -9.44 0.66
CA LEU A 96 -23.79 -7.99 0.47
C LEU A 96 -23.58 -7.59 -0.99
N ALA A 97 -22.65 -8.24 -1.70
CA ALA A 97 -22.37 -7.98 -3.10
C ALA A 97 -23.56 -8.32 -4.00
N GLU A 98 -24.18 -9.50 -3.82
CA GLU A 98 -25.26 -10.02 -4.67
C GLU A 98 -26.63 -9.37 -4.41
N ARG A 99 -26.99 -9.14 -3.15
CA ARG A 99 -28.38 -8.78 -2.77
C ARG A 99 -28.61 -7.29 -2.56
N TYR A 100 -27.54 -6.54 -2.35
CA TYR A 100 -27.61 -5.13 -1.97
C TYR A 100 -26.94 -4.21 -3.00
N ASP A 101 -26.89 -4.64 -4.27
CA ASP A 101 -26.55 -3.77 -5.40
C ASP A 101 -27.76 -2.96 -5.89
N ILE A 102 -27.55 -2.12 -6.90
CA ILE A 102 -28.58 -1.35 -7.59
C ILE A 102 -29.67 -2.32 -8.10
N ARG A 103 -30.92 -2.02 -7.75
CA ARG A 103 -32.07 -2.78 -8.24
C ARG A 103 -32.41 -2.31 -9.65
N GLU A 104 -32.21 -3.19 -10.63
CA GLU A 104 -32.49 -2.92 -12.06
C GLU A 104 -33.89 -2.35 -12.29
N ARG A 105 -34.90 -2.83 -11.55
CA ARG A 105 -36.26 -2.30 -11.64
C ARG A 105 -36.34 -0.80 -11.30
N ASP A 106 -35.69 -0.40 -10.21
CA ASP A 106 -35.74 0.97 -9.70
C ASP A 106 -34.91 1.91 -10.59
N LEU A 107 -33.75 1.42 -11.06
CA LEU A 107 -32.93 2.12 -12.04
C LEU A 107 -33.69 2.37 -13.35
N ASN A 108 -34.29 1.33 -13.93
CA ASN A 108 -35.03 1.45 -15.19
C ASN A 108 -36.23 2.39 -15.06
N ALA A 109 -36.96 2.34 -13.94
CA ALA A 109 -38.02 3.29 -13.66
C ALA A 109 -37.51 4.74 -13.62
N ALA A 110 -36.40 4.99 -12.92
CA ALA A 110 -35.81 6.34 -12.85
C ALA A 110 -35.28 6.83 -14.21
N VAL A 111 -34.68 5.94 -15.01
CA VAL A 111 -34.24 6.24 -16.39
C VAL A 111 -35.44 6.60 -17.27
N THR A 112 -36.54 5.86 -17.20
CA THR A 112 -37.77 6.18 -17.94
C THR A 112 -38.30 7.55 -17.52
N THR A 113 -38.46 7.81 -16.22
CA THR A 113 -38.92 9.11 -15.70
C THR A 113 -38.04 10.26 -16.17
N TYR A 114 -36.71 10.08 -16.10
CA TYR A 114 -35.77 11.09 -16.62
C TYR A 114 -35.92 11.29 -18.12
N SER A 115 -36.11 10.24 -18.90
CA SER A 115 -36.18 10.30 -20.36
C SER A 115 -37.41 11.05 -20.86
N ILE A 116 -38.57 10.84 -20.22
CA ILE A 116 -39.85 11.46 -20.61
C ILE A 116 -40.10 12.83 -19.98
N ALA A 117 -39.34 13.22 -18.94
CA ALA A 117 -39.53 14.52 -18.30
C ALA A 117 -39.19 15.67 -19.25
N ASP A 118 -40.11 16.64 -19.32
CA ASP A 118 -39.92 17.92 -20.01
C ASP A 118 -38.92 18.83 -19.27
N SER A 119 -38.41 19.84 -19.96
CA SER A 119 -37.39 20.77 -19.44
C SER A 119 -37.82 21.52 -18.17
N GLY A 120 -36.84 22.09 -17.46
CA GLY A 120 -37.10 22.88 -16.25
C GLY A 120 -37.22 22.01 -14.98
N PRO A 121 -38.07 22.39 -14.00
CA PRO A 121 -38.10 21.77 -12.68
C PRO A 121 -38.34 20.26 -12.69
N ALA A 122 -39.19 19.77 -13.61
CA ALA A 122 -39.49 18.34 -13.74
C ALA A 122 -38.24 17.54 -14.15
N LYS A 123 -37.46 18.02 -15.14
CA LYS A 123 -36.19 17.38 -15.53
C LYS A 123 -35.17 17.37 -14.40
N HIS A 124 -35.10 18.44 -13.61
CA HIS A 124 -34.18 18.53 -12.47
C HIS A 124 -34.54 17.51 -11.39
N ALA A 125 -35.83 17.40 -11.03
CA ALA A 125 -36.29 16.41 -10.06
C ALA A 125 -36.04 14.97 -10.57
N ALA A 126 -36.34 14.69 -11.84
CA ALA A 126 -36.09 13.37 -12.43
C ALA A 126 -34.59 13.03 -12.49
N ARG A 127 -33.72 14.01 -12.76
CA ARG A 127 -32.26 13.84 -12.69
C ARG A 127 -31.78 13.52 -11.28
N ALA A 128 -32.32 14.21 -10.27
CA ALA A 128 -31.99 13.94 -8.87
C ALA A 128 -32.43 12.52 -8.45
N ALA A 129 -33.65 12.10 -8.84
CA ALA A 129 -34.14 10.75 -8.59
C ALA A 129 -33.28 9.67 -9.27
N LEU A 130 -32.83 9.91 -10.51
CA LEU A 130 -31.90 9.00 -11.19
C LEU A 130 -30.55 8.92 -10.48
N ALA A 131 -30.00 10.06 -10.02
CA ALA A 131 -28.77 10.07 -9.25
C ALA A 131 -28.90 9.26 -7.95
N GLU A 132 -30.03 9.38 -7.24
CA GLU A 132 -30.31 8.62 -6.01
C GLU A 132 -30.49 7.12 -6.28
N ALA A 133 -31.10 6.75 -7.41
CA ALA A 133 -31.27 5.35 -7.82
C ALA A 133 -29.95 4.66 -8.18
N LEU A 134 -28.92 5.41 -8.57
CA LEU A 134 -27.58 4.90 -8.85
C LEU A 134 -26.75 4.63 -7.58
N VAL A 135 -27.23 5.06 -6.40
CA VAL A 135 -26.58 4.76 -5.13
C VAL A 135 -27.05 3.39 -4.64
N SER A 136 -26.18 2.38 -4.73
CA SER A 136 -26.48 1.03 -4.29
C SER A 136 -26.82 0.97 -2.78
N PRO A 137 -27.77 0.12 -2.36
CA PRO A 137 -28.07 -0.08 -0.94
C PRO A 137 -26.82 -0.41 -0.10
N ARG A 138 -25.90 -1.23 -0.62
CA ARG A 138 -24.63 -1.53 0.07
C ARG A 138 -23.78 -0.28 0.32
N VAL A 139 -23.73 0.69 -0.59
CA VAL A 139 -23.02 1.96 -0.36
C VAL A 139 -23.68 2.78 0.76
N LYS A 140 -25.02 2.82 0.80
CA LYS A 140 -25.77 3.50 1.88
C LYS A 140 -25.46 2.87 3.23
N LEU A 141 -25.49 1.53 3.32
CA LEU A 141 -25.13 0.79 4.51
C LEU A 141 -23.69 1.09 4.96
N LEU A 142 -22.72 0.99 4.04
CA LEU A 142 -21.31 1.21 4.34
C LEU A 142 -21.08 2.64 4.87
N THR A 143 -21.78 3.64 4.34
CA THR A 143 -21.66 5.03 4.79
C THR A 143 -22.15 5.24 6.23
N GLN A 144 -23.09 4.43 6.73
CA GLN A 144 -23.58 4.55 8.11
C GLN A 144 -22.49 4.30 9.16
N PHE A 145 -21.45 3.52 8.82
CA PHE A 145 -20.34 3.25 9.72
C PHE A 145 -19.48 4.48 10.02
N ASN A 146 -19.56 5.55 9.23
CA ASN A 146 -18.86 6.81 9.55
C ASN A 146 -19.33 7.43 10.87
N GLY A 147 -20.62 7.22 11.22
CA GLY A 147 -21.20 7.73 12.45
C GLY A 147 -21.02 6.78 13.64
N VAL A 148 -20.36 5.64 13.46
CA VAL A 148 -20.15 4.62 14.49
C VAL A 148 -18.73 4.75 15.04
N GLU A 149 -18.58 4.69 16.35
CA GLU A 149 -17.27 4.66 17.01
C GLU A 149 -16.43 3.51 16.42
N TYR A 150 -15.19 3.76 16.01
CA TYR A 150 -14.34 2.79 15.29
C TYR A 150 -14.91 2.23 13.95
N GLY A 151 -16.03 2.76 13.44
CA GLY A 151 -16.67 2.24 12.23
C GLY A 151 -15.83 2.39 10.97
N VAL A 152 -15.09 3.50 10.83
CA VAL A 152 -14.13 3.68 9.72
C VAL A 152 -13.01 2.63 9.79
N ARG A 153 -12.50 2.31 10.99
CA ARG A 153 -11.50 1.24 11.16
C ARG A 153 -12.08 -0.11 10.74
N PHE A 154 -13.31 -0.41 11.15
CA PHE A 154 -14.00 -1.63 10.73
C PHE A 154 -14.13 -1.73 9.20
N LEU A 155 -14.43 -0.64 8.50
CA LEU A 155 -14.50 -0.64 7.04
C LEU A 155 -13.16 -0.93 6.36
N ILE A 156 -12.05 -0.48 6.96
CA ILE A 156 -10.69 -0.83 6.49
C ILE A 156 -10.48 -2.34 6.64
N GLU A 157 -10.80 -2.93 7.80
CA GLU A 157 -10.68 -4.38 8.01
C GLU A 157 -11.59 -5.18 7.08
N LEU A 158 -12.84 -4.74 6.91
CA LEU A 158 -13.81 -5.31 5.98
C LEU A 158 -13.26 -5.34 4.56
N ARG A 159 -12.60 -4.26 4.12
CA ARG A 159 -11.96 -4.20 2.80
C ARG A 159 -10.73 -5.10 2.72
N ALA A 160 -9.96 -5.24 3.79
CA ALA A 160 -8.81 -6.15 3.83
C ALA A 160 -9.27 -7.60 3.60
N ASP A 161 -10.33 -8.02 4.29
CA ASP A 161 -10.98 -9.34 4.10
C ASP A 161 -11.53 -9.49 2.68
N LEU A 162 -12.26 -8.48 2.19
CA LEU A 162 -12.81 -8.46 0.84
C LEU A 162 -11.73 -8.67 -0.24
N ARG A 163 -10.59 -7.98 -0.12
CA ARG A 163 -9.47 -8.13 -1.06
C ARG A 163 -8.80 -9.50 -0.99
N ARG A 164 -8.79 -10.14 0.18
CA ARG A 164 -8.28 -11.50 0.37
C ARG A 164 -9.17 -12.50 -0.38
N PHE A 165 -10.49 -12.42 -0.18
CA PHE A 165 -11.45 -13.33 -0.81
C PHE A 165 -11.67 -13.08 -2.31
N ARG A 166 -11.51 -11.85 -2.80
CA ARG A 166 -11.68 -11.50 -4.24
C ARG A 166 -10.78 -12.29 -5.19
N LYS A 167 -9.69 -12.91 -4.70
CA LYS A 167 -8.84 -13.80 -5.52
C LYS A 167 -9.59 -15.04 -5.99
N GLU A 168 -10.52 -15.53 -5.17
CA GLU A 168 -11.33 -16.72 -5.42
C GLU A 168 -12.75 -16.36 -5.85
N ASP A 169 -13.25 -15.18 -5.46
CA ASP A 169 -14.61 -14.69 -5.76
C ASP A 169 -14.59 -13.38 -6.58
N PRO A 170 -14.59 -13.46 -7.93
CA PRO A 170 -14.61 -12.26 -8.77
C PRO A 170 -15.84 -11.37 -8.57
N GLU A 171 -16.96 -11.93 -8.11
CA GLU A 171 -18.22 -11.24 -7.82
C GLU A 171 -18.07 -10.14 -6.75
N LEU A 172 -17.05 -10.25 -5.89
CA LEU A 172 -16.73 -9.26 -4.87
C LEU A 172 -16.09 -7.97 -5.43
N ALA A 173 -15.77 -7.93 -6.73
CA ALA A 173 -15.04 -6.81 -7.33
C ALA A 173 -15.79 -5.48 -7.27
N ASP A 174 -17.12 -5.48 -7.47
CA ASP A 174 -17.89 -4.24 -7.46
C ASP A 174 -18.11 -3.71 -6.04
N LEU A 175 -18.27 -4.59 -5.05
CA LEU A 175 -18.26 -4.20 -3.64
C LEU A 175 -16.90 -3.59 -3.23
N ASP A 176 -15.77 -4.14 -3.69
CA ASP A 176 -14.44 -3.57 -3.42
C ASP A 176 -14.28 -2.21 -4.09
N ARG A 177 -14.80 -2.06 -5.31
CA ARG A 177 -14.81 -0.78 -6.03
C ARG A 177 -15.60 0.29 -5.28
N ASP A 178 -16.77 -0.05 -4.76
CA ASP A 178 -17.62 0.85 -3.98
C ASP A 178 -16.93 1.27 -2.68
N LEU A 179 -16.42 0.30 -1.91
CA LEU A 179 -15.73 0.56 -0.64
C LEU A 179 -14.42 1.33 -0.85
N HIS A 180 -13.70 1.04 -1.94
CA HIS A 180 -12.50 1.79 -2.34
C HIS A 180 -12.83 3.27 -2.61
N LYS A 181 -13.91 3.57 -3.33
CA LYS A 181 -14.33 4.96 -3.60
C LYS A 181 -14.68 5.70 -2.30
N LEU A 182 -15.42 5.06 -1.40
CA LEU A 182 -15.76 5.64 -0.10
C LEU A 182 -14.50 5.96 0.71
N LEU A 183 -13.59 5.00 0.86
CA LEU A 183 -12.34 5.20 1.59
C LEU A 183 -11.44 6.24 0.90
N ALA A 184 -11.40 6.28 -0.43
CA ALA A 184 -10.64 7.31 -1.15
C ALA A 184 -11.19 8.72 -0.92
N ALA A 185 -12.51 8.88 -0.77
CA ALA A 185 -13.11 10.17 -0.46
C ALA A 185 -12.86 10.60 1.00
N TRP A 186 -12.77 9.65 1.94
CA TRP A 186 -12.59 9.96 3.36
C TRP A 186 -11.13 10.11 3.79
N PHE A 187 -10.20 9.43 3.12
CA PHE A 187 -8.76 9.46 3.42
C PHE A 187 -7.96 10.41 2.51
N ASP A 188 -8.56 11.53 2.13
CA ASP A 188 -7.87 12.56 1.36
C ASP A 188 -6.70 13.16 2.17
N VAL A 189 -5.62 13.54 1.46
CA VAL A 189 -4.40 14.11 2.06
C VAL A 189 -4.67 15.34 2.91
N GLY A 190 -5.70 16.12 2.57
CA GLY A 190 -6.10 17.33 3.28
C GLY A 190 -6.57 17.06 4.71
N PHE A 191 -7.04 15.85 5.00
CA PHE A 191 -7.45 15.44 6.35
C PHE A 191 -6.34 14.77 7.14
N LEU A 192 -5.22 14.43 6.52
CA LEU A 192 -4.16 13.71 7.22
C LEU A 192 -3.27 14.65 8.03
N GLU A 193 -2.91 14.22 9.23
CA GLU A 193 -1.98 14.90 10.11
C GLU A 193 -0.61 14.23 10.05
N LEU A 194 0.43 15.02 9.76
CA LEU A 194 1.81 14.56 9.76
C LEU A 194 2.40 14.74 11.17
N GLN A 195 2.84 13.64 11.78
CA GLN A 195 3.51 13.67 13.08
C GLN A 195 4.91 13.08 12.99
N LYS A 196 5.86 13.67 13.74
CA LYS A 196 7.21 13.12 13.90
C LYS A 196 7.18 12.05 14.98
N ILE A 197 7.66 10.85 14.67
CA ILE A 197 7.79 9.75 15.61
C ILE A 197 9.17 9.83 16.25
N THR A 198 9.21 9.61 17.57
CA THR A 198 10.46 9.63 18.35
C THR A 198 10.45 8.49 19.35
N TRP A 199 11.59 8.24 20.01
CA TRP A 199 11.65 7.27 21.11
C TRP A 199 10.75 7.63 22.32
N ARG A 200 10.21 8.86 22.37
CA ARG A 200 9.25 9.29 23.39
C ARG A 200 7.79 9.02 23.01
N SER A 201 7.53 8.56 21.79
CA SER A 201 6.19 8.20 21.34
C SER A 201 5.63 7.01 22.14
N PRO A 202 4.30 6.87 22.29
CA PRO A 202 3.71 5.78 23.05
C PRO A 202 4.18 4.40 22.56
N ALA A 203 4.49 3.48 23.49
CA ALA A 203 4.97 2.14 23.15
C ALA A 203 3.99 1.37 22.25
N THR A 204 2.68 1.59 22.41
CA THR A 204 1.62 1.01 21.56
C THR A 204 1.73 1.45 20.10
N LEU A 205 2.16 2.69 19.84
CA LEU A 205 2.42 3.18 18.48
C LEU A 205 3.72 2.59 17.93
N LEU A 206 4.76 2.48 18.76
CA LEU A 206 6.05 1.90 18.38
C LEU A 206 5.93 0.40 18.02
N GLU A 207 5.13 -0.38 18.78
CA GLU A 207 4.80 -1.77 18.42
C GLU A 207 4.16 -1.86 17.03
N LYS A 208 3.22 -0.97 16.72
CA LYS A 208 2.56 -0.94 15.40
C LYS A 208 3.57 -0.68 14.27
N LEU A 209 4.56 0.17 14.47
CA LEU A 209 5.58 0.44 13.46
C LEU A 209 6.47 -0.77 13.18
N ILE A 210 6.79 -1.58 14.21
CA ILE A 210 7.52 -2.84 14.03
C ILE A 210 6.72 -3.80 13.15
N ASP A 211 5.43 -3.97 13.44
CA ASP A 211 4.56 -4.90 12.72
C ASP A 211 4.21 -4.44 11.29
N TYR A 212 4.14 -3.13 11.06
CA TYR A 212 3.74 -2.56 9.77
C TYR A 212 4.89 -2.31 8.80
N GLU A 213 6.13 -2.53 9.22
CA GLU A 213 7.28 -2.28 8.35
C GLU A 213 7.35 -3.29 7.19
N ALA A 214 7.08 -2.77 5.99
CA ALA A 214 6.84 -3.58 4.79
C ALA A 214 7.98 -3.52 3.77
N VAL A 215 9.05 -2.77 4.01
CA VAL A 215 10.22 -2.62 3.12
C VAL A 215 11.44 -3.33 3.73
N HIS A 216 11.82 -2.98 4.95
CA HIS A 216 12.96 -3.48 5.69
C HIS A 216 12.55 -3.89 7.12
N ALA A 217 12.14 -5.14 7.29
CA ALA A 217 11.63 -5.68 8.56
C ALA A 217 12.43 -5.21 9.78
N ILE A 218 11.73 -4.71 10.80
CA ILE A 218 12.32 -4.29 12.07
C ILE A 218 12.41 -5.52 12.96
N GLY A 219 13.64 -6.00 13.19
CA GLY A 219 13.86 -7.30 13.85
C GLY A 219 13.74 -7.27 15.37
N SER A 220 13.79 -6.07 15.99
CA SER A 220 13.80 -5.91 17.44
C SER A 220 13.49 -4.48 17.89
N TRP A 221 13.24 -4.29 19.18
CA TRP A 221 13.14 -2.96 19.80
C TRP A 221 14.44 -2.15 19.69
N ASP A 222 15.59 -2.81 19.72
CA ASP A 222 16.89 -2.14 19.56
C ASP A 222 17.09 -1.64 18.13
N ASP A 223 16.62 -2.41 17.13
CA ASP A 223 16.57 -1.98 15.73
C ASP A 223 15.63 -0.77 15.56
N LEU A 224 14.43 -0.80 16.15
CA LEU A 224 13.54 0.38 16.14
C LEU A 224 14.20 1.60 16.79
N LYS A 225 14.86 1.42 17.93
CA LYS A 225 15.58 2.49 18.63
C LYS A 225 16.69 3.07 17.75
N HIS A 226 17.40 2.22 17.00
CA HIS A 226 18.41 2.65 16.04
C HIS A 226 17.81 3.51 14.92
N ARG A 227 16.64 3.13 14.40
CA ARG A 227 15.89 3.88 13.37
C ARG A 227 15.27 5.19 13.86
N LEU A 228 15.33 5.45 15.16
CA LEU A 228 14.83 6.68 15.81
C LEU A 228 15.95 7.50 16.48
N ARG A 229 17.23 7.24 16.11
CA ARG A 229 18.40 8.05 16.53
C ARG A 229 18.39 9.45 15.92
N GLY A 230 19.33 10.32 16.32
CA GLY A 230 19.39 11.72 15.90
C GLY A 230 19.67 11.91 14.40
N ASP A 231 20.40 10.99 13.78
CA ASP A 231 20.65 10.93 12.33
C ASP A 231 19.54 10.23 11.54
N ARG A 232 18.41 9.94 12.19
CA ARG A 232 17.23 9.33 11.60
C ARG A 232 16.00 10.19 11.88
N CYS A 233 15.08 10.20 10.93
CA CYS A 233 13.78 10.85 11.07
C CYS A 233 12.69 9.86 10.68
N CYS A 234 11.73 9.65 11.56
CA CYS A 234 10.54 8.87 11.27
C CYS A 234 9.32 9.80 11.34
N TYR A 235 8.47 9.74 10.32
CA TYR A 235 7.21 10.48 10.27
C TYR A 235 6.07 9.53 9.99
N ALA A 236 4.89 9.81 10.53
CA ALA A 236 3.68 9.07 10.21
C ALA A 236 2.50 10.00 9.94
N PHE A 237 1.62 9.55 9.06
CA PHE A 237 0.35 10.19 8.73
C PHE A 237 -0.77 9.52 9.49
N PHE A 238 -1.57 10.34 10.18
CA PHE A 238 -2.73 9.93 10.95
C PHE A 238 -3.99 10.57 10.36
N HIS A 239 -5.13 9.93 10.55
CA HIS A 239 -6.42 10.54 10.26
C HIS A 239 -7.08 10.94 11.60
N PRO A 240 -7.77 12.10 11.70
CA PRO A 240 -8.34 12.59 12.96
C PRO A 240 -9.28 11.59 13.67
N VAL A 241 -10.01 10.78 12.91
CA VAL A 241 -10.89 9.73 13.45
C VAL A 241 -10.16 8.43 13.83
N MET A 242 -8.86 8.35 13.56
CA MET A 242 -7.97 7.22 13.86
C MET A 242 -6.61 7.73 14.38
N PRO A 243 -6.59 8.50 15.48
CA PRO A 243 -5.39 9.23 15.93
C PRO A 243 -4.28 8.31 16.46
N GLU A 244 -4.63 7.10 16.90
CA GLU A 244 -3.66 6.11 17.39
C GLU A 244 -3.15 5.16 16.30
N GLU A 245 -3.59 5.37 15.06
CA GLU A 245 -3.33 4.45 13.97
C GLU A 245 -2.51 5.12 12.86
N PRO A 246 -1.24 4.75 12.69
CA PRO A 246 -0.47 5.22 11.55
C PRO A 246 -1.07 4.61 10.28
N LEU A 247 -1.30 5.45 9.27
CA LEU A 247 -1.78 5.01 7.96
C LEU A 247 -0.62 4.78 7.00
N ILE A 248 0.29 5.74 7.00
CA ILE A 248 1.56 5.68 6.28
C ILE A 248 2.63 6.15 7.23
N PHE A 249 3.75 5.44 7.29
CA PHE A 249 4.95 6.01 7.87
C PHE A 249 6.10 6.02 6.88
N VAL A 250 7.04 6.91 7.17
CA VAL A 250 8.15 7.30 6.32
C VAL A 250 9.39 7.33 7.18
N GLU A 251 10.37 6.51 6.85
CA GLU A 251 11.68 6.50 7.48
C GLU A 251 12.70 7.21 6.58
N VAL A 252 13.49 8.08 7.21
CA VAL A 252 14.45 8.95 6.56
C VAL A 252 15.80 8.84 7.27
N ALA A 253 16.85 8.62 6.51
CA ALA A 253 18.23 8.68 6.98
C ALA A 253 18.86 10.01 6.57
N LEU A 254 19.53 10.67 7.51
CA LEU A 254 20.31 11.88 7.26
C LEU A 254 21.74 11.44 6.93
N VAL A 255 22.27 11.85 5.79
CA VAL A 255 23.57 11.42 5.27
C VAL A 255 24.24 12.52 4.46
N ASP A 256 25.50 12.30 4.12
CA ASP A 256 26.24 13.09 3.13
C ASP A 256 26.11 12.48 1.74
N GLY A 257 25.52 13.24 0.83
CA GLY A 257 25.25 12.84 -0.55
C GLY A 257 24.18 11.77 -0.71
N ILE A 258 23.85 11.46 -1.97
CA ILE A 258 22.80 10.48 -2.28
C ILE A 258 23.30 9.06 -1.99
N ALA A 259 22.69 8.38 -1.00
CA ALA A 259 22.98 6.98 -0.69
C ALA A 259 22.59 6.03 -1.83
N GLY A 260 23.41 4.99 -2.05
CA GLY A 260 23.23 4.02 -3.13
C GLY A 260 23.18 2.56 -2.71
N ASN A 261 23.23 2.26 -1.40
CA ASN A 261 23.19 0.88 -0.90
C ASN A 261 22.51 0.84 0.47
N VAL A 262 21.52 -0.03 0.62
CA VAL A 262 20.65 -0.04 1.80
C VAL A 262 21.27 -0.76 2.99
N GLN A 263 22.09 -1.80 2.74
CA GLN A 263 22.84 -2.46 3.80
C GLN A 263 23.80 -1.49 4.50
N LYS A 264 24.51 -0.65 3.73
CA LYS A 264 25.37 0.41 4.29
C LYS A 264 24.56 1.47 5.04
N LEU A 265 23.36 1.81 4.56
CA LEU A 265 22.51 2.81 5.20
C LEU A 265 21.95 2.34 6.55
N LEU A 266 21.67 1.05 6.66
CA LEU A 266 21.09 0.41 7.85
C LEU A 266 22.14 -0.26 8.75
N ASP A 267 23.43 -0.08 8.48
CA ASP A 267 24.50 -0.72 9.25
C ASP A 267 24.56 -0.13 10.68
N PRO A 268 24.21 -0.92 11.72
CA PRO A 268 24.18 -0.41 13.08
C PRO A 268 25.58 -0.15 13.67
N ALA A 269 26.64 -0.63 13.02
CA ALA A 269 28.01 -0.43 13.43
C ALA A 269 28.55 0.96 13.03
N LEU A 270 27.86 1.68 12.13
CA LEU A 270 28.25 3.03 11.77
C LEU A 270 27.98 4.00 12.93
N PRO A 271 28.91 4.95 13.19
CA PRO A 271 28.70 5.97 14.20
C PRO A 271 27.53 6.88 13.79
N GLU A 272 26.80 7.36 14.80
CA GLU A 272 25.76 8.35 14.60
C GLU A 272 26.38 9.64 14.06
N MET A 273 25.79 10.17 12.99
CA MET A 273 26.18 11.44 12.41
C MET A 273 25.43 12.59 13.10
N ASP A 274 26.06 13.75 13.21
CA ASP A 274 25.36 14.95 13.61
C ASP A 274 24.36 15.37 12.52
N SER A 275 23.08 15.44 12.88
CA SER A 275 22.00 15.83 11.96
C SER A 275 22.21 17.21 11.31
N GLU A 276 22.97 18.10 11.97
CA GLU A 276 23.29 19.42 11.42
C GLU A 276 24.33 19.35 10.29
N GLN A 277 25.11 18.28 10.20
CA GLN A 277 26.13 18.11 9.17
C GLN A 277 25.55 17.53 7.87
N ALA A 278 24.41 16.87 7.95
CA ALA A 278 23.76 16.22 6.82
C ALA A 278 23.36 17.20 5.71
N ASP A 279 23.78 16.94 4.47
CA ASP A 279 23.34 17.68 3.28
C ASP A 279 22.17 17.00 2.55
N THR A 280 21.89 15.73 2.87
CA THR A 280 20.94 14.88 2.15
C THR A 280 20.02 14.11 3.10
N ALA A 281 18.73 14.12 2.79
CA ALA A 281 17.71 13.28 3.43
C ALA A 281 17.32 12.13 2.49
N ILE A 282 17.57 10.89 2.93
CA ILE A 282 17.30 9.65 2.20
C ILE A 282 16.05 8.95 2.74
N PHE A 283 14.96 8.99 1.96
CA PHE A 283 13.75 8.22 2.23
C PHE A 283 13.99 6.76 1.86
N TYR A 284 14.23 5.89 2.84
CA TYR A 284 14.57 4.48 2.59
C TYR A 284 13.43 3.52 2.89
N SER A 285 12.40 3.94 3.64
CA SER A 285 11.18 3.17 3.81
C SER A 285 9.93 4.06 3.77
N ILE A 286 8.92 3.63 3.02
CA ILE A 286 7.59 4.22 2.99
C ILE A 286 6.59 3.06 3.00
N SER A 287 5.89 2.90 4.12
CA SER A 287 5.06 1.73 4.41
C SER A 287 3.60 2.13 4.58
N ASN A 288 2.70 1.51 3.81
CA ASN A 288 1.25 1.58 4.06
C ASN A 288 0.90 0.55 5.13
N CYS A 289 0.43 1.03 6.27
CA CYS A 289 0.13 0.23 7.46
C CYS A 289 -1.17 -0.55 7.33
N GLN A 290 -2.06 -0.17 6.41
CA GLN A 290 -3.43 -0.64 6.35
C GLN A 290 -3.69 -1.40 5.04
N PRO A 291 -3.73 -2.75 5.06
CA PRO A 291 -4.04 -3.55 3.88
C PRO A 291 -5.37 -3.17 3.23
N GLY A 292 -6.36 -2.79 4.05
CA GLY A 292 -7.66 -2.29 3.61
C GLY A 292 -7.61 -0.96 2.87
N LEU A 293 -6.55 -0.16 3.03
CA LEU A 293 -6.33 1.08 2.28
C LEU A 293 -5.42 0.88 1.07
N ALA A 294 -5.04 -0.36 0.74
CA ALA A 294 -4.22 -0.60 -0.45
C ALA A 294 -4.92 -0.04 -1.72
N GLY A 295 -4.16 0.68 -2.53
CA GLY A 295 -4.64 1.38 -3.72
C GLY A 295 -5.41 2.68 -3.47
N VAL A 296 -5.76 3.01 -2.21
CA VAL A 296 -6.28 4.35 -1.87
C VAL A 296 -5.14 5.35 -2.00
N SER A 297 -5.34 6.36 -2.84
CA SER A 297 -4.40 7.47 -2.95
C SER A 297 -4.64 8.43 -1.79
N PHE A 298 -3.62 8.66 -0.99
CA PHE A 298 -3.62 9.68 0.07
C PHE A 298 -3.14 11.02 -0.48
N GLY A 299 -3.56 11.36 -1.70
CA GLY A 299 -3.12 12.52 -2.47
C GLY A 299 -1.67 12.46 -2.98
N ASN A 300 -1.38 13.32 -3.95
CA ASN A 300 -0.13 13.29 -4.73
C ASN A 300 0.98 14.19 -4.16
N PHE A 301 0.93 14.53 -2.87
CA PHE A 301 1.90 15.42 -2.22
C PHE A 301 2.28 14.97 -0.81
N LEU A 302 2.12 13.67 -0.53
CA LEU A 302 2.49 13.10 0.77
C LEU A 302 3.97 13.36 1.08
N ILE A 303 4.84 13.05 0.11
CA ILE A 303 6.28 13.25 0.28
C ILE A 303 6.64 14.74 0.30
N LYS A 304 5.94 15.59 -0.46
CA LYS A 304 6.12 17.04 -0.39
C LYS A 304 5.93 17.57 1.03
N ARG A 305 4.90 17.09 1.77
CA ARG A 305 4.69 17.49 3.18
C ARG A 305 5.85 17.09 4.09
N VAL A 306 6.44 15.91 3.87
CA VAL A 306 7.61 15.45 4.64
C VAL A 306 8.85 16.26 4.26
N VAL A 307 9.08 16.52 2.98
CA VAL A 307 10.16 17.41 2.50
C VAL A 307 10.02 18.82 3.09
N ASP A 308 8.83 19.41 3.06
CA ASP A 308 8.55 20.73 3.63
C ASP A 308 8.73 20.76 5.17
N ARG A 309 8.54 19.62 5.85
CA ARG A 309 8.85 19.48 7.28
C ARG A 309 10.36 19.36 7.51
N LEU A 310 11.04 18.49 6.77
CA LEU A 310 12.50 18.31 6.87
C LEU A 310 13.25 19.60 6.57
N ARG A 311 12.87 20.35 5.53
CA ARG A 311 13.52 21.63 5.18
C ARG A 311 13.42 22.70 6.27
N ARG A 312 12.35 22.65 7.09
CA ARG A 312 12.19 23.53 8.24
C ARG A 312 13.03 23.09 9.43
N ASP A 313 13.09 21.78 9.66
CA ASP A 313 13.80 21.18 10.79
C ASP A 313 15.32 21.07 10.54
N LEU A 314 15.77 20.99 9.28
CA LEU A 314 17.14 20.74 8.85
C LEU A 314 17.56 21.72 7.74
N PRO A 315 18.02 22.93 8.09
CA PRO A 315 18.34 23.98 7.10
C PRO A 315 19.53 23.63 6.18
N ASN A 316 20.41 22.71 6.61
CA ASN A 316 21.58 22.29 5.83
C ASN A 316 21.25 21.20 4.80
N ALA A 317 20.14 20.47 4.96
CA ALA A 317 19.70 19.47 4.01
C ALA A 317 19.16 20.12 2.73
N ARG A 318 19.90 19.97 1.64
CA ARG A 318 19.56 20.53 0.32
C ARG A 318 18.99 19.47 -0.63
N THR A 319 19.36 18.21 -0.42
CA THR A 319 19.01 17.11 -1.30
C THR A 319 17.98 16.21 -0.63
N PHE A 320 16.89 15.92 -1.33
CA PHE A 320 15.83 15.02 -0.86
C PHE A 320 15.69 13.90 -1.87
N SER A 321 16.15 12.71 -1.52
CA SER A 321 16.14 11.56 -2.43
C SER A 321 15.67 10.30 -1.73
N THR A 322 15.14 9.35 -2.47
CA THR A 322 14.76 8.05 -1.91
C THR A 322 15.86 7.03 -2.15
N LEU A 323 15.83 5.91 -1.46
CA LEU A 323 16.50 4.68 -1.89
C LEU A 323 15.42 3.60 -1.95
N SER A 324 14.79 3.47 -3.12
CA SER A 324 13.55 2.71 -3.28
C SER A 324 13.80 1.34 -3.94
N PRO A 325 13.02 0.30 -3.57
CA PRO A 325 13.02 -0.98 -4.26
C PRO A 325 12.38 -0.86 -5.66
N ILE A 326 12.61 -1.86 -6.51
CA ILE A 326 12.05 -1.94 -7.88
C ILE A 326 11.22 -3.22 -8.03
N PRO A 327 10.08 -3.35 -7.30
CA PRO A 327 9.34 -4.58 -7.21
C PRO A 327 8.65 -4.91 -8.53
N GLY A 328 9.22 -5.87 -9.26
CA GLY A 328 8.68 -6.36 -10.53
C GLY A 328 9.70 -6.42 -11.65
N PHE A 329 10.86 -5.77 -11.48
CA PHE A 329 11.92 -5.79 -12.49
C PHE A 329 12.37 -7.22 -12.82
N ALA A 330 12.55 -8.08 -11.82
CA ALA A 330 12.99 -9.45 -12.06
C ALA A 330 11.98 -10.27 -12.87
N ARG A 331 10.67 -10.03 -12.68
CA ARG A 331 9.62 -10.68 -13.48
C ARG A 331 9.59 -10.11 -14.90
N TRP A 332 9.68 -8.80 -15.02
CA TRP A 332 9.71 -8.12 -16.31
C TRP A 332 10.92 -8.56 -17.15
N LEU A 333 12.11 -8.63 -16.55
CA LEU A 333 13.33 -9.03 -17.25
C LEU A 333 13.22 -10.45 -17.82
N ARG A 334 12.70 -11.40 -17.03
CA ARG A 334 12.45 -12.77 -17.50
C ARG A 334 11.53 -12.78 -18.73
N SER A 335 10.41 -12.07 -18.65
CA SER A 335 9.46 -11.97 -19.75
C SER A 335 10.03 -11.27 -20.99
N GLU A 336 10.84 -10.22 -20.80
CA GLU A 336 11.50 -9.49 -21.88
C GLU A 336 12.52 -10.37 -22.61
N LEU A 337 13.35 -11.13 -21.87
CA LEU A 337 14.32 -12.06 -22.43
C LEU A 337 13.64 -13.26 -23.11
N GLU A 338 12.55 -13.78 -22.54
CA GLU A 338 11.75 -14.86 -23.17
C GLU A 338 11.09 -14.40 -24.48
N THR A 339 10.55 -13.17 -24.50
CA THR A 339 9.80 -12.66 -25.66
C THR A 339 10.71 -12.18 -26.79
N ARG A 340 11.86 -11.56 -26.46
CA ARG A 340 12.74 -10.92 -27.44
C ARG A 340 14.06 -11.65 -27.67
N GLY A 341 14.42 -12.61 -26.83
CA GLY A 341 15.71 -13.31 -26.89
C GLY A 341 16.88 -12.32 -26.87
N GLU A 342 17.90 -12.60 -27.69
CA GLU A 342 19.09 -11.75 -27.80
C GLU A 342 18.77 -10.31 -28.25
N ALA A 343 17.62 -10.03 -28.87
CA ALA A 343 17.25 -8.67 -29.29
C ALA A 343 16.91 -7.73 -28.11
N ALA A 344 16.82 -8.26 -26.88
CA ALA A 344 16.77 -7.45 -25.66
C ALA A 344 18.16 -6.92 -25.24
N LEU A 345 19.22 -7.56 -25.71
CA LEU A 345 20.61 -7.28 -25.40
C LEU A 345 21.27 -6.44 -26.51
N ASN A 346 22.34 -5.75 -26.17
CA ASN A 346 23.19 -5.06 -27.14
C ASN A 346 24.26 -6.03 -27.63
N GLY A 347 24.64 -5.97 -28.92
CA GLY A 347 25.58 -6.93 -29.51
C GLY A 347 26.94 -7.05 -28.80
N GLY A 348 27.42 -5.98 -28.15
CA GLY A 348 28.64 -6.00 -27.34
C GLY A 348 28.54 -6.81 -26.05
N GLU A 349 27.32 -7.06 -25.56
CA GLU A 349 27.06 -7.81 -24.32
C GLU A 349 27.04 -9.33 -24.56
N HIS A 350 26.81 -9.76 -25.81
CA HIS A 350 26.54 -11.17 -26.12
C HIS A 350 27.75 -12.06 -25.86
N SER A 351 28.93 -11.67 -26.33
CA SER A 351 30.13 -12.50 -26.27
C SER A 351 30.54 -12.84 -24.84
N GLU A 352 30.50 -11.85 -23.95
CA GLU A 352 30.89 -12.01 -22.55
C GLU A 352 29.88 -12.88 -21.77
N ILE A 353 28.58 -12.63 -21.97
CA ILE A 353 27.51 -13.42 -21.33
C ILE A 353 27.56 -14.89 -21.79
N LYS A 354 27.77 -15.15 -23.09
CA LYS A 354 27.89 -16.52 -23.61
C LYS A 354 29.11 -17.24 -23.02
N ALA A 355 30.26 -16.56 -22.97
CA ALA A 355 31.49 -17.12 -22.41
C ALA A 355 31.33 -17.52 -20.93
N LEU A 356 30.74 -16.65 -20.10
CA LEU A 356 30.57 -16.89 -18.66
C LEU A 356 29.45 -17.88 -18.32
N SER A 357 28.40 -17.89 -19.13
CA SER A 357 27.23 -18.76 -18.90
C SER A 357 27.40 -20.15 -19.49
N GLY A 358 28.25 -20.31 -20.51
CA GLY A 358 28.37 -21.54 -21.30
C GLY A 358 27.18 -21.83 -22.22
N ASN A 359 26.29 -20.85 -22.42
CA ASN A 359 25.12 -20.97 -23.30
C ASN A 359 25.41 -20.33 -24.66
N ASP A 360 24.89 -20.94 -25.74
CA ASP A 360 25.01 -20.41 -27.10
C ASP A 360 24.16 -19.16 -27.34
N ASP A 361 23.10 -18.98 -26.55
CA ASP A 361 22.17 -17.86 -26.59
C ASP A 361 22.41 -16.92 -25.40
N ALA A 362 22.67 -15.63 -25.68
CA ALA A 362 23.04 -14.67 -24.64
C ALA A 362 21.89 -14.35 -23.68
N ALA A 363 20.62 -14.39 -24.13
CA ALA A 363 19.48 -14.11 -23.27
C ALA A 363 19.26 -15.24 -22.23
N THR A 364 19.33 -16.48 -22.69
CA THR A 364 19.33 -17.69 -21.85
C THR A 364 20.54 -17.70 -20.93
N GLY A 365 21.71 -17.33 -21.45
CA GLY A 365 22.93 -17.21 -20.66
C GLY A 365 22.83 -16.20 -19.52
N LEU A 366 22.25 -15.02 -19.77
CA LEU A 366 22.05 -14.00 -18.74
C LEU A 366 21.12 -14.49 -17.63
N LEU A 367 20.01 -15.15 -17.98
CA LEU A 367 19.10 -15.74 -17.00
C LEU A 367 19.80 -16.84 -16.18
N ALA A 368 20.54 -17.74 -16.85
CA ALA A 368 21.29 -18.79 -16.18
C ALA A 368 22.32 -18.25 -15.19
N LEU A 369 22.98 -17.13 -15.51
CA LEU A 369 23.89 -16.44 -14.58
C LEU A 369 23.15 -15.87 -13.37
N LEU A 370 22.04 -15.16 -13.60
CA LEU A 370 21.24 -14.50 -12.55
C LEU A 370 20.48 -15.49 -11.64
N GLU A 371 20.28 -16.73 -12.08
CA GLU A 371 19.64 -17.80 -11.30
C GLU A 371 20.63 -18.58 -10.42
N ARG A 372 21.95 -18.39 -10.59
CA ARG A 372 22.94 -18.98 -9.67
C ARG A 372 22.75 -18.38 -8.27
N PRO A 373 22.64 -19.20 -7.20
CA PRO A 373 22.33 -18.68 -5.86
C PRO A 373 23.23 -17.56 -5.34
N ASP A 374 24.52 -17.56 -5.73
CA ASP A 374 25.53 -16.61 -5.26
C ASP A 374 26.11 -15.72 -6.37
N TRP A 375 25.41 -15.55 -7.50
CA TRP A 375 25.89 -14.73 -8.62
C TRP A 375 26.35 -13.33 -8.20
N TYR A 376 25.67 -12.72 -7.23
CA TYR A 376 25.94 -11.37 -6.73
C TYR A 376 27.23 -11.25 -5.90
N LYS A 377 27.87 -12.38 -5.58
CA LYS A 377 29.19 -12.44 -4.91
C LYS A 377 30.33 -12.73 -5.90
N ASP A 378 30.00 -13.14 -7.12
CA ASP A 378 30.98 -13.48 -8.15
C ASP A 378 31.38 -12.20 -8.89
N THR A 379 32.59 -11.70 -8.62
CA THR A 379 33.09 -10.44 -9.19
C THR A 379 33.18 -10.49 -10.72
N GLU A 380 33.53 -11.64 -11.29
CA GLU A 380 33.65 -11.79 -12.74
C GLU A 380 32.27 -11.68 -13.40
N VAL A 381 31.29 -12.41 -12.86
CA VAL A 381 29.90 -12.35 -13.35
C VAL A 381 29.29 -10.97 -13.13
N THR A 382 29.45 -10.39 -11.94
CA THR A 382 28.81 -9.12 -11.58
C THR A 382 29.33 -7.94 -12.39
N GLU A 383 30.64 -7.87 -12.70
CA GLU A 383 31.19 -6.81 -13.54
C GLU A 383 30.77 -6.97 -15.01
N ALA A 384 30.79 -8.20 -15.53
CA ALA A 384 30.39 -8.48 -16.92
C ALA A 384 28.94 -8.09 -17.23
N ILE A 385 28.00 -8.36 -16.32
CA ILE A 385 26.57 -8.10 -16.57
C ILE A 385 26.11 -6.71 -16.10
N ARG A 386 26.96 -5.95 -15.40
CA ARG A 386 26.58 -4.71 -14.71
C ARG A 386 25.91 -3.69 -15.62
N GLU A 387 26.58 -3.30 -16.69
CA GLU A 387 26.09 -2.25 -17.60
C GLU A 387 24.82 -2.69 -18.33
N CYS A 388 24.78 -3.97 -18.73
CA CYS A 388 23.59 -4.60 -19.32
C CYS A 388 22.39 -4.51 -18.37
N MET A 389 22.56 -4.89 -17.11
CA MET A 389 21.51 -4.88 -16.10
C MET A 389 21.03 -3.47 -15.78
N ILE A 390 21.94 -2.50 -15.62
CA ILE A 390 21.60 -1.10 -15.39
C ILE A 390 20.80 -0.52 -16.58
N ARG A 391 21.21 -0.83 -17.82
CA ARG A 391 20.51 -0.41 -19.05
C ARG A 391 19.09 -0.98 -19.11
N LEU A 392 18.94 -2.30 -18.89
CA LEU A 392 17.64 -2.97 -18.89
C LEU A 392 16.73 -2.43 -17.78
N CYS A 393 17.28 -2.16 -16.60
CA CYS A 393 16.56 -1.52 -15.51
C CYS A 393 16.11 -0.09 -15.88
N GLY A 394 16.97 0.69 -16.54
CA GLY A 394 16.62 2.03 -17.01
C GLY A 394 15.48 2.01 -18.02
N ARG A 395 15.48 1.02 -18.93
CA ARG A 395 14.38 0.81 -19.87
C ARG A 395 13.09 0.43 -19.16
N TYR A 396 13.13 -0.48 -18.18
CA TYR A 396 11.97 -0.87 -17.38
C TYR A 396 11.34 0.32 -16.64
N LEU A 397 12.16 1.09 -15.91
CA LEU A 397 11.70 2.25 -15.14
C LEU A 397 11.14 3.38 -16.01
N CYS A 398 11.51 3.42 -17.30
CA CYS A 398 10.99 4.37 -18.28
C CYS A 398 9.85 3.80 -19.15
N SER A 399 9.41 2.57 -18.89
CA SER A 399 8.31 1.94 -19.62
C SER A 399 6.96 2.26 -18.98
N THR A 400 5.93 2.43 -19.81
CA THR A 400 4.56 2.66 -19.39
C THR A 400 3.69 1.44 -19.69
N GLY A 401 2.72 1.16 -18.82
CA GLY A 401 1.66 0.19 -19.09
C GLY A 401 0.48 0.81 -19.86
N ASP A 402 -0.57 0.03 -20.08
CA ASP A 402 -1.72 0.36 -20.95
C ASP A 402 -2.42 1.70 -20.65
N LYS A 403 -2.31 2.20 -19.42
CA LYS A 403 -2.91 3.46 -18.97
C LYS A 403 -1.97 4.66 -19.08
N GLY A 404 -0.83 4.53 -19.78
CA GLY A 404 0.18 5.58 -19.90
C GLY A 404 0.89 5.91 -18.57
N ARG A 405 0.85 4.99 -17.60
CA ARG A 405 1.51 5.13 -16.28
C ARG A 405 2.71 4.21 -16.19
N ALA A 406 3.67 4.58 -15.36
CA ALA A 406 4.88 3.80 -15.12
C ALA A 406 4.53 2.34 -14.77
N LEU A 407 5.23 1.40 -15.39
CA LEU A 407 4.96 -0.04 -15.24
C LEU A 407 5.28 -0.53 -13.82
N ASP A 408 6.35 -0.01 -13.22
CA ASP A 408 6.71 -0.27 -11.83
C ASP A 408 5.81 0.54 -10.88
N ARG A 409 5.24 -0.14 -9.87
CA ARG A 409 4.29 0.47 -8.93
C ARG A 409 4.95 1.50 -7.99
N VAL A 410 6.23 1.33 -7.66
CA VAL A 410 6.99 2.24 -6.79
C VAL A 410 7.42 3.47 -7.59
N ALA A 411 7.82 3.29 -8.85
CA ALA A 411 8.02 4.36 -9.81
C ALA A 411 6.74 5.17 -9.98
N HIS A 412 5.59 4.51 -10.18
CA HIS A 412 4.31 5.18 -10.27
C HIS A 412 4.04 6.06 -9.04
N PHE A 413 4.25 5.53 -7.84
CA PHE A 413 4.07 6.27 -6.59
C PHE A 413 4.96 7.52 -6.51
N HIS A 414 6.27 7.39 -6.76
CA HIS A 414 7.19 8.52 -6.63
C HIS A 414 7.00 9.58 -7.73
N LEU A 415 6.77 9.15 -8.97
CA LEU A 415 6.48 10.04 -10.11
C LEU A 415 5.15 10.78 -9.90
N ALA A 416 4.12 10.09 -9.39
CA ALA A 416 2.86 10.73 -9.00
C ALA A 416 3.07 11.77 -7.89
N ASN A 417 4.04 11.58 -7.00
CA ASN A 417 4.42 12.57 -5.98
C ASN A 417 5.39 13.65 -6.49
N GLY A 418 5.65 13.75 -7.80
CA GLY A 418 6.48 14.80 -8.39
C GLY A 418 7.99 14.56 -8.34
N ALA A 419 8.43 13.33 -8.02
CA ALA A 419 9.84 12.99 -8.10
C ALA A 419 10.30 12.76 -9.55
N ARG A 420 11.61 12.73 -9.77
CA ARG A 420 12.23 12.21 -11.00
C ARG A 420 13.07 10.97 -10.71
N VAL A 421 13.21 10.08 -11.68
CA VAL A 421 14.16 8.96 -11.61
C VAL A 421 15.57 9.54 -11.71
N GLU A 422 16.32 9.49 -10.61
CA GLU A 422 17.61 10.16 -10.50
C GLU A 422 18.78 9.23 -10.83
N ARG A 423 18.86 8.07 -10.17
CA ARG A 423 19.99 7.15 -10.28
C ARG A 423 19.56 5.71 -10.05
N ILE A 424 20.09 4.79 -10.85
CA ILE A 424 19.92 3.34 -10.66
C ILE A 424 21.15 2.84 -9.91
N ASN A 425 20.93 2.03 -8.87
CA ASN A 425 21.99 1.55 -8.00
C ASN A 425 22.13 0.03 -8.15
N TRP A 426 23.32 -0.39 -8.62
CA TRP A 426 23.69 -1.80 -8.78
C TRP A 426 24.12 -2.41 -7.44
N LEU A 427 23.70 -3.67 -7.19
CA LEU A 427 23.95 -4.39 -5.92
C LEU A 427 23.63 -3.55 -4.67
N ALA A 428 22.54 -2.79 -4.75
CA ALA A 428 22.12 -1.86 -3.72
C ALA A 428 21.32 -2.53 -2.60
N ASP A 429 20.67 -3.66 -2.88
CA ASP A 429 20.01 -4.51 -1.90
C ASP A 429 20.30 -6.00 -2.16
N THR A 430 21.28 -6.55 -1.45
CA THR A 430 21.63 -7.98 -1.56
C THR A 430 20.81 -8.89 -0.66
N SER A 431 19.75 -8.39 -0.02
CA SER A 431 18.82 -9.24 0.74
C SER A 431 18.11 -10.26 -0.16
N GLN A 432 17.52 -11.30 0.43
CA GLN A 432 16.73 -12.28 -0.33
C GLN A 432 15.60 -11.61 -1.13
N ARG A 433 14.99 -10.56 -0.55
CA ARG A 433 13.95 -9.80 -1.22
C ARG A 433 14.50 -9.00 -2.40
N GLY A 434 15.58 -8.23 -2.21
CA GLY A 434 16.21 -7.47 -3.29
C GLY A 434 16.64 -8.36 -4.46
N ARG A 435 17.15 -9.57 -4.17
CA ARG A 435 17.44 -10.59 -5.19
C ARG A 435 16.19 -11.00 -5.98
N ASN A 436 15.11 -11.32 -5.27
CA ASN A 436 13.87 -11.82 -5.88
C ASN A 436 13.11 -10.74 -6.67
N ASP A 437 13.10 -9.51 -6.17
CA ASP A 437 12.29 -8.41 -6.72
C ASP A 437 12.96 -7.76 -7.93
N SER A 438 14.29 -7.57 -7.88
CA SER A 438 15.01 -6.70 -8.83
C SER A 438 16.46 -7.09 -9.11
N PHE A 439 16.89 -8.33 -8.80
CA PHE A 439 18.30 -8.74 -8.95
C PHE A 439 19.27 -7.79 -8.25
N CYS A 440 18.94 -7.44 -7.01
CA CYS A 440 19.70 -6.54 -6.13
C CYS A 440 19.73 -5.06 -6.55
N MET A 441 18.93 -4.63 -7.53
CA MET A 441 18.89 -3.23 -7.93
C MET A 441 17.92 -2.39 -7.09
N MET A 442 18.32 -1.17 -6.79
CA MET A 442 17.47 -0.13 -6.24
C MET A 442 17.56 1.14 -7.07
N VAL A 443 16.71 2.10 -6.79
CA VAL A 443 16.64 3.36 -7.51
C VAL A 443 16.52 4.53 -6.55
N ASN A 444 17.22 5.62 -6.85
CA ASN A 444 17.00 6.90 -6.21
C ASN A 444 15.97 7.69 -7.02
N TYR A 445 14.88 8.11 -6.37
CA TYR A 445 14.01 9.16 -6.87
C TYR A 445 14.39 10.48 -6.21
N LEU A 446 14.56 11.56 -6.98
CA LEU A 446 14.89 12.88 -6.43
C LEU A 446 13.64 13.76 -6.36
N TYR A 447 13.43 14.37 -5.20
CA TYR A 447 12.42 15.38 -4.92
C TYR A 447 13.06 16.77 -4.95
N GLU A 448 13.23 17.32 -6.15
CA GLU A 448 13.65 18.71 -6.31
C GLU A 448 12.48 19.63 -5.97
N HIS A 449 12.54 20.32 -4.83
CA HIS A 449 11.40 21.04 -4.26
C HIS A 449 10.73 22.02 -5.23
N ARG A 450 11.51 22.69 -6.08
CA ARG A 450 10.98 23.65 -7.07
C ARG A 450 10.31 22.98 -8.28
N GLU A 451 10.60 21.71 -8.52
CA GLU A 451 10.11 20.96 -9.69
C GLU A 451 8.97 19.99 -9.32
N ILE A 452 8.69 19.75 -8.02
CA ILE A 452 7.70 18.75 -7.57
C ILE A 452 6.34 18.94 -8.27
N GLU A 453 5.81 20.17 -8.27
CA GLU A 453 4.49 20.47 -8.84
C GLU A 453 4.49 20.31 -10.36
N SER A 454 5.49 20.85 -11.07
CA SER A 454 5.60 20.69 -12.52
C SER A 454 5.81 19.24 -12.96
N ASN A 455 6.58 18.45 -12.17
CA ASN A 455 6.80 17.03 -12.44
C ASN A 455 5.51 16.23 -12.22
N HIS A 456 4.77 16.55 -11.16
CA HIS A 456 3.48 15.97 -10.86
C HIS A 456 2.48 16.20 -12.02
N GLU A 457 2.36 17.46 -12.47
CA GLU A 457 1.48 17.84 -13.58
C GLU A 457 1.87 17.14 -14.88
N ALA A 458 3.17 17.12 -15.23
CA ALA A 458 3.65 16.43 -16.43
C ALA A 458 3.34 14.92 -16.39
N TYR A 459 3.49 14.28 -15.22
CA TYR A 459 3.19 12.86 -15.08
C TYR A 459 1.68 12.57 -15.12
N HIS A 460 0.85 13.42 -14.51
CA HIS A 460 -0.60 13.21 -14.47
C HIS A 460 -1.32 13.61 -15.74
N GLY A 461 -0.88 14.69 -16.39
CA GLY A 461 -1.48 15.23 -17.62
C GLY A 461 -0.95 14.55 -18.88
N GLU A 462 0.37 14.38 -19.00
CA GLU A 462 1.02 13.88 -20.23
C GLU A 462 1.48 12.42 -20.13
N GLY A 463 1.47 11.81 -18.93
CA GLY A 463 2.08 10.50 -18.70
C GLY A 463 3.61 10.52 -18.78
N ARG A 464 4.22 11.72 -18.71
CA ARG A 464 5.66 11.91 -18.93
C ARG A 464 6.47 11.47 -17.71
N ILE A 465 7.38 10.51 -17.91
CA ILE A 465 8.32 10.05 -16.87
C ILE A 465 9.51 11.01 -16.80
N MET A 466 9.66 11.68 -15.65
CA MET A 466 10.78 12.58 -15.40
C MET A 466 12.03 11.78 -15.01
N THR A 467 13.13 12.04 -15.72
CA THR A 467 14.40 11.30 -15.57
C THR A 467 15.59 12.23 -15.63
N SER A 468 16.63 11.90 -14.85
CA SER A 468 17.96 12.50 -14.97
C SER A 468 18.58 12.19 -16.35
N PRO A 469 19.52 13.02 -16.83
CA PRO A 469 20.18 12.78 -18.12
C PRO A 469 20.85 11.38 -18.24
N PRO A 470 21.53 10.84 -17.22
CA PRO A 470 22.05 9.47 -17.27
C PRO A 470 20.97 8.41 -17.47
N VAL A 471 19.88 8.44 -16.68
CA VAL A 471 18.79 7.46 -16.78
C VAL A 471 18.10 7.54 -18.16
N ARG A 472 17.96 8.75 -18.70
CA ARG A 472 17.40 8.95 -20.04
C ARG A 472 18.24 8.33 -21.16
N ARG A 473 19.56 8.26 -21.01
CA ARG A 473 20.44 7.59 -21.99
C ARG A 473 20.25 6.07 -21.94
N LEU A 474 20.23 5.50 -20.73
CA LEU A 474 19.95 4.08 -20.50
C LEU A 474 18.62 3.64 -21.14
N ALA A 475 17.57 4.44 -20.98
CA ALA A 475 16.25 4.16 -21.55
C ALA A 475 16.24 4.14 -23.09
N LYS A 476 17.16 4.86 -23.74
CA LYS A 476 17.33 4.87 -25.21
C LYS A 476 18.24 3.74 -25.70
N GLY A 477 18.69 2.85 -24.82
CA GLY A 477 19.63 1.77 -25.14
C GLY A 477 21.06 2.25 -25.42
N LYS A 478 21.42 3.46 -24.95
CA LYS A 478 22.72 4.09 -25.16
C LYS A 478 23.59 4.08 -23.91
#